data_AF-A0A437J967-F1
#
_entry.id   AF-A0A437J967-F1
#
_cell.length_a   1.000
_cell.length_b   1.000
_cell.length_c   1.000
_cell.angle_alpha   90.00
_cell.angle_beta   90.00
_cell.angle_gamma   90.00
#
_symmetry.space_group_name_H-M   'P 1'
#
loop_
_entity.id
_entity.type
_entity.pdbx_description
1 polymer ?
#
loop_
_entity_poly.entity_id
_entity_poly.type
_entity_poly.pdbx_seq_one_letter_code
_entity_poly.pdbx_strand_id
1 'polypeptide(L)' 'MPKGPRGEKRPAAAIGLAVLVGKIATGEVEDERDEKLSSAAAEMGRAGGKKRAENMTPERRKEIAQKAAAKRWAKDS' A
#
# COMPACT_ATOMS: atom_id res chain seq x y z
N MET A 1 8.75 2.42 14.14
CA MET A 1 10.10 2.11 13.65
C MET A 1 10.16 2.43 12.17
N PRO A 2 11.15 3.19 11.70
CA PRO A 2 11.27 3.56 10.29
C PRO A 2 11.41 2.31 9.41
N LYS A 3 10.81 2.36 8.23
CA LYS A 3 10.84 1.30 7.22
C LYS A 3 11.67 1.76 6.04
N GLY A 4 12.28 0.80 5.36
CA GLY A 4 12.87 1.06 4.06
C GLY A 4 11.80 1.26 2.98
N PRO A 5 12.23 1.66 1.78
CA PRO A 5 11.36 1.99 0.67
C PRO A 5 10.48 0.81 0.24
N ARG A 6 10.96 -0.44 0.34
CA ARG A 6 10.23 -1.68 0.02
C ARG A 6 9.46 -2.25 1.23
N GLY A 7 9.38 -1.52 2.34
CA GLY A 7 8.72 -1.96 3.58
C GLY A 7 9.58 -2.84 4.48
N GLU A 8 10.87 -2.99 4.13
CA GLU A 8 11.87 -3.71 4.91
C GLU A 8 12.01 -3.13 6.31
N LYS A 9 12.17 -4.02 7.30
CA LYS A 9 12.41 -3.62 8.68
C LYS A 9 13.80 -3.02 8.79
N ARG A 10 13.92 -1.83 9.40
CA ARG A 10 15.20 -1.27 9.81
C ARG A 10 15.53 -1.70 11.25
N PRO A 11 16.80 -1.61 11.67
CA PRO A 11 17.19 -1.82 13.06
C PRO A 11 16.38 -0.92 14.00
N ALA A 12 15.91 -1.50 15.10
CA ALA A 12 15.15 -0.76 16.12
C ALA A 12 16.04 0.14 16.98
N ALA A 13 17.29 -0.28 17.21
CA ALA A 13 18.26 0.44 18.01
C ALA A 13 18.88 1.62 17.22
N ALA A 14 19.06 2.76 17.90
CA ALA A 14 19.54 4.00 17.29
C ALA A 14 20.93 3.86 16.64
N ILE A 15 21.86 3.17 17.30
CA ILE A 15 23.23 2.96 16.78
C ILE A 15 23.19 2.13 15.50
N GLY A 16 22.45 1.01 15.50
CA GLY A 16 22.30 0.16 14.32
C GLY A 16 21.62 0.89 13.16
N LEU A 17 20.66 1.76 13.45
CA LEU A 17 20.02 2.62 12.45
C LEU A 17 21.01 3.64 11.87
N ALA A 18 21.83 4.29 12.69
CA ALA A 18 22.82 5.26 12.23
C ALA A 18 23.86 4.62 11.29
N VAL A 19 24.33 3.42 11.63
CA VAL A 19 25.24 2.64 10.75
C VAL A 19 24.57 2.29 9.43
N LEU A 20 23.31 1.83 9.46
CA LEU A 20 22.55 1.54 8.24
C LEU A 20 22.42 2.79 7.35
N VAL A 21 22.07 3.94 7.93
CA VAL A 21 21.94 5.20 7.19
C VAL A 21 23.27 5.63 6.58
N GLY A 22 24.39 5.47 7.30
CA GLY A 22 25.72 5.74 6.77
C GLY A 22 26.04 4.90 5.52
N LYS A 23 25.76 3.59 5.57
CA LYS A 23 25.96 2.68 4.44
C LYS A 23 25.10 3.01 3.22
N ILE A 24 23.89 3.50 3.47
CA ILE A 24 22.99 3.98 2.41
C ILE A 24 23.59 5.23 1.75
N ALA A 25 24.05 6.19 2.56
CA ALA A 25 24.63 7.43 2.07
C ALA A 25 25.94 7.22 1.30
N THR A 26 26.73 6.19 1.64
CA THR A 26 27.95 5.82 0.91
C THR A 26 27.69 4.93 -0.32
N GLY A 27 26.45 4.49 -0.54
CA GLY A 27 26.09 3.60 -1.65
C GLY A 27 26.47 2.14 -1.43
N GLU A 28 26.91 1.76 -0.24
CA GLU A 28 27.17 0.36 0.13
C GLU A 28 25.88 -0.47 0.25
N VAL A 29 24.77 0.20 0.55
CA VAL A 29 23.44 -0.42 0.65
C VAL A 29 22.47 0.37 -0.22
N GLU A 30 21.82 -0.32 -1.15
CA GLU A 30 20.75 0.23 -1.97
C GLU A 30 19.48 0.44 -1.13
N ASP A 31 18.97 1.68 -1.12
CA ASP A 31 17.77 2.10 -0.40
C ASP A 31 16.85 2.90 -1.33
N GLU A 32 16.70 2.41 -2.56
CA GLU A 32 15.79 2.97 -3.53
C GLU A 32 14.57 2.05 -3.72
N ARG A 33 13.47 2.66 -4.13
CA ARG A 33 12.25 1.97 -4.51
C ARG A 33 12.15 2.02 -6.01
N ASP A 34 11.86 0.89 -6.65
CA ASP A 34 11.40 0.93 -8.03
C ASP A 34 10.14 1.80 -8.13
N GLU A 35 10.20 2.87 -8.93
CA GLU A 35 9.08 3.78 -9.17
C GLU A 35 7.89 3.04 -9.80
N LYS A 36 8.18 1.97 -10.54
CA LYS A 36 7.17 1.04 -11.02
C LYS A 36 6.80 0.11 -9.88
N LEU A 37 5.62 0.34 -9.30
CA LEU A 37 4.85 -0.68 -8.56
C LEU A 37 4.42 -1.82 -9.51
N SER A 38 5.39 -2.48 -10.17
CA SER A 38 5.24 -3.61 -11.10
C SER A 38 5.55 -4.93 -10.43
N SER A 39 5.39 -5.02 -9.11
CA SER A 39 5.37 -6.32 -8.48
C SER A 39 4.21 -7.12 -9.09
N ALA A 40 4.42 -8.43 -9.32
CA ALA A 40 3.37 -9.29 -9.85
C ALA A 40 2.07 -9.20 -9.03
N ALA A 41 2.20 -8.99 -7.72
CA ALA A 41 1.07 -8.78 -6.82
C ALA A 41 0.28 -7.48 -7.12
N ALA A 42 0.97 -6.37 -7.41
CA ALA A 42 0.32 -5.11 -7.76
C ALA A 42 -0.41 -5.20 -9.10
N GLU A 43 0.19 -5.84 -10.09
CA GLU A 43 -0.43 -6.07 -11.40
C GLU A 43 -1.66 -6.98 -11.30
N MET A 44 -1.54 -8.10 -10.59
CA MET A 44 -2.66 -9.00 -10.31
C MET A 44 -3.79 -8.30 -9.54
N GLY A 45 -3.44 -7.44 -8.58
CA GLY A 45 -4.41 -6.64 -7.84
C GLY A 45 -5.20 -5.67 -8.73
N ARG A 46 -4.52 -4.99 -9.65
CA ARG A 46 -5.16 -4.11 -10.65
C ARG A 46 -6.07 -4.90 -11.58
N ALA A 47 -5.60 -6.03 -12.10
CA ALA A 47 -6.37 -6.90 -12.99
C ALA A 47 -7.64 -7.43 -12.31
N GLY A 48 -7.51 -7.95 -11.08
CA GLY A 48 -8.64 -8.44 -10.29
C GLY A 48 -9.62 -7.34 -9.90
N GLY A 49 -9.13 -6.14 -9.56
CA GLY A 49 -9.97 -4.96 -9.31
C GLY A 49 -10.78 -4.56 -10.53
N LYS A 50 -10.13 -4.47 -11.70
CA LYS A 50 -10.77 -4.16 -12.98
C LYS A 50 -11.85 -5.19 -13.31
N LYS A 51 -11.54 -6.49 -13.22
CA LYS A 51 -12.51 -7.54 -13.54
C LYS A 51 -13.72 -7.52 -12.62
N ARG A 52 -13.52 -7.26 -11.32
CA ARG A 52 -14.63 -7.09 -10.37
C ARG A 52 -15.51 -5.88 -10.71
N ALA A 53 -14.90 -4.77 -11.15
CA ALA A 53 -15.66 -3.60 -11.56
C ALA A 53 -16.49 -3.87 -12.82
N GLU A 54 -15.89 -4.48 -13.85
CA GLU A 54 -16.57 -4.87 -15.10
C GLU A 54 -17.76 -5.79 -14.85
N ASN A 55 -17.61 -6.79 -13.99
CA ASN A 55 -18.66 -7.77 -13.70
C ASN A 55 -19.79 -7.22 -12.79
N MET A 56 -19.69 -5.98 -12.29
CA MET A 56 -20.67 -5.43 -11.35
C MET A 56 -21.74 -4.62 -12.07
N THR A 57 -23.01 -5.01 -11.91
CA THR A 57 -24.14 -4.29 -12.50
C THR A 57 -24.37 -2.91 -11.85
N PRO A 58 -24.98 -1.95 -12.56
CA PRO A 58 -25.31 -0.64 -12.00
C PRO A 58 -26.16 -0.72 -10.72
N GLU A 59 -27.11 -1.65 -10.66
CA GLU A 59 -28.00 -1.86 -9.50
C GLU A 59 -27.20 -2.33 -8.29
N ARG A 60 -26.28 -3.28 -8.51
CA ARG A 60 -25.40 -3.78 -7.45
C ARG A 60 -24.44 -2.70 -6.95
N ARG A 61 -23.91 -1.86 -7.86
CA ARG A 61 -23.10 -0.69 -7.48
C ARG A 61 -23.89 0.28 -6.60
N LYS A 62 -25.13 0.58 -7.00
CA LYS A 62 -26.04 1.46 -6.24
C LYS A 62 -26.34 0.91 -4.85
N GLU A 63 -26.65 -0.37 -4.74
CA GLU A 63 -26.92 -1.05 -3.46
C GLU A 63 -25.72 -0.96 -2.50
N ILE A 64 -24.50 -1.24 -3.01
CA ILE A 64 -23.26 -1.14 -2.22
C ILE A 64 -23.05 0.31 -1.75
N ALA A 65 -23.25 1.30 -2.62
CA ALA A 65 -23.08 2.70 -2.28
C ALA A 65 -24.07 3.16 -1.18
N GLN A 66 -25.33 2.77 -1.27
CA GLN A 66 -26.35 3.06 -0.26
C GLN A 66 -25.99 2.43 1.10
N LYS A 67 -25.58 1.15 1.11
CA LYS A 67 -25.13 0.46 2.33
C LYS A 67 -23.91 1.13 2.96
N ALA A 68 -22.95 1.56 2.14
CA ALA A 68 -21.75 2.25 2.60
C ALA A 68 -22.10 3.62 3.22
N ALA A 69 -22.99 4.38 2.58
CA ALA A 69 -23.48 5.66 3.10
C ALA A 69 -24.21 5.49 4.43
N ALA A 70 -25.16 4.55 4.51
CA ALA A 70 -25.88 4.26 5.75
C ALA A 70 -24.92 3.93 6.92
N LYS A 71 -23.93 3.07 6.69
CA LYS A 71 -22.92 2.75 7.71
C LYS A 71 -22.05 3.94 8.11
N ARG A 72 -21.66 4.78 7.15
CA ARG A 72 -20.82 5.95 7.40
C ARG A 72 -21.54 6.97 8.28
N TRP A 73 -22.82 7.21 8.03
CA TRP A 73 -23.60 8.26 8.68
C TRP A 73 -24.40 7.79 9.90
N ALA A 74 -24.52 6.48 10.14
CA ALA A 74 -25.25 5.92 11.29
C ALA A 74 -24.68 6.27 12.68
N LYS A 75 -23.50 6.90 12.77
CA LYS A 75 -22.87 7.29 14.03
C LYS A 75 -23.00 8.79 14.35
N ASP A 76 -23.48 9.57 13.38
CA ASP A 76 -23.66 11.02 13.51
C ASP A 76 -25.13 11.38 13.84
N SER A 77 -25.98 10.39 14.14
CA SER A 77 -27.39 10.52 14.51
C SER A 77 -27.66 9.92 15.89
#